data_AF-A0A6A3L614-F1
#
_entry.id   AF-A0A6A3L614-F1
#
_cell.length_a   1.000
_cell.length_b   1.000
_cell.length_c   1.000
_cell.angle_alpha   90.00
_cell.angle_beta   90.00
_cell.angle_gamma   90.00
#
_symmetry.space_group_name_H-M   'P 1'
#
loop_
_entity.id
_entity.type
_entity.pdbx_description
1 polymer ?
#
loop_
_entity_poly.entity_id
_entity_poly.type
_entity_poly.pdbx_seq_one_letter_code
_entity_poly.pdbx_strand_id
1 'polypeptide(L)'
;MKETMHKLDIQEAYNADQTPIFFEYVPKQTLNAREARTVWVRSGGKDKERMNCMLLGSSYGRKFTPFFVIKTRKSTVKKRTEENLRLRHGFGKTLWKEIKVLQELHGAQIYGNSTGWWTSDLSIKWLDYHFKHRPEPTRPVLLL
;
A
#
# COMPACT_ATOMS: atom_id res chain seq x y z
N MET A 1 22.48 14.41 -4.48
CA MET A 1 22.02 13.46 -3.44
C MET A 1 23.12 13.15 -2.41
N LYS A 2 24.25 12.52 -2.80
CA LYS A 2 25.34 12.20 -1.85
C LYS A 2 25.88 13.41 -1.09
N GLU A 3 26.14 14.51 -1.79
CA GLU A 3 26.63 15.75 -1.17
C GLU A 3 25.61 16.34 -0.16
N THR A 4 24.33 16.35 -0.51
CA THR A 4 23.23 16.77 0.37
C THR A 4 23.14 15.88 1.61
N MET A 5 23.23 14.55 1.44
CA MET A 5 23.21 13.60 2.55
C MET A 5 24.39 13.81 3.50
N HIS A 6 25.59 14.03 2.97
CA HIS A 6 26.78 14.32 3.78
C HIS A 6 26.62 15.65 4.55
N LYS A 7 26.15 16.71 3.90
CA LYS A 7 25.92 18.03 4.55
C LYS A 7 24.90 17.96 5.69
N LEU A 8 23.93 17.06 5.60
CA LEU A 8 22.83 16.94 6.57
C LEU A 8 22.99 15.76 7.55
N ASP A 9 24.15 15.10 7.57
CA ASP A 9 24.40 13.87 8.36
C ASP A 9 23.33 12.78 8.15
N ILE A 10 22.86 12.62 6.90
CA ILE A 10 21.90 11.58 6.54
C ILE A 10 22.66 10.33 6.12
N GLN A 11 22.52 9.26 6.91
CA GLN A 11 23.20 8.00 6.67
C GLN A 11 22.47 7.04 5.73
N GLU A 12 21.15 7.16 5.64
CA GLU A 12 20.31 6.25 4.86
C GLU A 12 19.20 7.05 4.17
N ALA A 13 19.07 6.82 2.86
CA ALA A 13 17.94 7.32 2.09
C ALA A 13 16.91 6.20 1.94
N TYR A 14 15.64 6.58 1.91
CA TYR A 14 14.51 5.68 1.80
C TYR A 14 13.69 6.10 0.58
N ASN A 15 13.35 5.15 -0.28
CA ASN A 15 12.42 5.37 -1.38
C ASN A 15 11.05 4.81 -0.99
N ALA A 16 10.04 5.65 -1.00
CA ALA A 16 8.66 5.28 -0.81
C ALA A 16 7.92 5.40 -2.14
N ASP A 17 7.35 4.31 -2.65
CA ASP A 17 6.52 4.37 -3.85
C ASP A 17 5.19 3.62 -3.72
N GLN A 18 4.12 4.27 -4.21
CA GLN A 18 2.79 3.70 -4.22
C GLN A 18 2.50 3.07 -5.58
N THR A 19 2.25 1.76 -5.59
CA THR A 19 1.94 0.99 -6.80
C THR A 19 0.55 0.34 -6.73
N PRO A 20 -0.28 0.46 -7.78
CA PRO A 20 -1.53 -0.29 -7.87
C PRO A 20 -1.27 -1.75 -8.26
N ILE A 21 -1.86 -2.67 -7.51
CA ILE A 21 -1.84 -4.11 -7.79
C ILE A 21 -3.22 -4.51 -8.27
N PHE A 22 -3.31 -4.87 -9.55
CA PHE A 22 -4.54 -5.32 -10.19
C PHE A 22 -4.72 -6.83 -9.96
N PHE A 23 -5.95 -7.24 -9.65
CA PHE A 23 -6.26 -8.67 -9.50
C PHE A 23 -6.29 -9.41 -10.84
N GLU A 24 -6.61 -8.68 -11.90
CA GLU A 24 -6.68 -9.20 -13.25
C GLU A 24 -5.96 -8.23 -14.20
N TYR A 25 -4.90 -8.72 -14.87
CA TYR A 25 -4.17 -7.94 -15.86
C TYR A 25 -4.35 -8.57 -17.24
N VAL A 26 -5.32 -8.06 -18.00
CA VAL A 26 -5.58 -8.49 -19.38
C VAL A 26 -4.95 -7.48 -20.35
N PRO A 27 -4.12 -7.92 -21.32
CA PRO A 27 -3.56 -7.04 -22.34
C PRO A 27 -4.67 -6.27 -23.08
N LYS A 28 -4.53 -4.94 -23.16
CA LYS A 28 -5.47 -4.06 -23.90
C LYS A 28 -5.02 -3.78 -25.34
N GLN A 29 -4.08 -4.56 -25.87
CA GLN A 29 -3.60 -4.37 -27.24
C GLN A 29 -4.66 -4.85 -28.23
N THR A 30 -5.29 -3.89 -28.90
CA THR A 30 -6.31 -4.12 -29.93
C THR A 30 -5.75 -3.93 -31.35
N LEU A 31 -4.60 -3.26 -31.49
CA LEU A 31 -4.00 -2.95 -32.79
C LEU A 31 -2.93 -3.98 -33.14
N ASN A 32 -3.27 -4.87 -34.05
CA ASN A 32 -2.31 -5.73 -34.73
C ASN A 32 -2.10 -5.23 -36.17
N ALA A 33 -1.05 -5.73 -36.83
CA ALA A 33 -0.85 -5.52 -38.26
C ALA A 33 -2.11 -5.92 -39.07
N ARG A 34 -2.32 -5.29 -40.22
CA ARG A 34 -3.43 -5.61 -41.12
C ARG A 34 -3.39 -7.12 -41.43
N GLU A 35 -4.53 -7.80 -41.29
CA GLU A 35 -4.72 -9.26 -41.46
C GLU A 35 -4.24 -10.17 -40.31
N ALA A 36 -3.70 -9.62 -39.21
CA ALA A 36 -3.35 -10.43 -38.05
C ALA A 36 -4.60 -11.05 -37.38
N ARG A 37 -4.49 -12.31 -36.97
CA ARG A 37 -5.57 -13.06 -36.34
C ARG A 37 -5.97 -12.43 -35.00
N THR A 38 -7.23 -12.04 -34.88
CA THR A 38 -7.80 -11.55 -33.63
C THR A 38 -7.91 -12.70 -32.61
N VAL A 39 -7.27 -12.54 -31.46
CA VAL A 39 -7.44 -13.43 -30.31
C VAL A 39 -8.31 -12.73 -29.28
N TRP A 40 -9.47 -13.32 -28.98
CA TRP A 40 -10.36 -12.84 -27.94
C TRP A 40 -9.95 -13.43 -26.59
N VAL A 41 -9.39 -12.61 -25.71
CA VAL A 41 -9.13 -13.00 -24.32
C VAL A 41 -10.37 -12.67 -23.50
N ARG A 42 -10.95 -13.68 -22.85
CA ARG A 42 -12.06 -13.46 -21.91
C ARG A 42 -11.51 -12.86 -20.62
N SER A 43 -12.14 -11.78 -20.17
CA SER A 43 -11.86 -11.18 -18.86
C SER A 43 -12.98 -11.51 -17.87
N GLY A 44 -12.63 -11.60 -16.59
CA GLY A 44 -13.56 -11.67 -15.47
C GLY A 44 -14.28 -10.34 -15.18
N GLY A 45 -13.97 -9.28 -15.93
CA GLY A 45 -14.56 -7.94 -15.76
C GLY A 45 -14.02 -7.20 -14.53
N LYS A 46 -12.89 -7.66 -13.98
CA LYS A 46 -12.28 -7.14 -12.75
C LYS A 46 -10.98 -6.38 -13.01
N ASP A 47 -10.76 -5.93 -14.24
CA ASP A 47 -9.58 -5.15 -14.66
C ASP A 47 -9.42 -3.82 -13.88
N LYS A 48 -10.49 -3.36 -13.23
CA LYS A 48 -10.49 -2.17 -12.35
C LYS A 48 -10.45 -2.51 -10.86
N GLU A 49 -10.66 -3.77 -10.47
CA GLU A 49 -10.44 -4.19 -9.10
C GLU A 49 -8.93 -4.20 -8.84
N ARG A 50 -8.52 -3.45 -7.82
CA ARG A 50 -7.13 -3.33 -7.42
C ARG A 50 -7.03 -3.05 -5.94
N MET A 51 -5.87 -3.37 -5.39
CA MET A 51 -5.40 -2.81 -4.13
C MET A 51 -4.28 -1.82 -4.41
N ASN A 52 -4.10 -0.84 -3.54
CA ASN A 52 -2.92 0.02 -3.58
C ASN A 52 -1.89 -0.53 -2.61
N CYS A 53 -0.64 -0.65 -3.05
CA CYS A 53 0.49 -1.05 -2.23
C CYS A 53 1.43 0.12 -2.05
N MET A 54 1.85 0.37 -0.83
CA MET A 54 2.88 1.33 -0.46
C MET A 54 4.11 0.54 -0.06
N LEU A 55 5.17 0.70 -0.84
CA LEU A 55 6.46 0.02 -0.64
C LEU A 55 7.48 0.99 -0.08
N LEU A 56 8.38 0.45 0.75
CA LEU A 56 9.50 1.18 1.32
C LEU A 56 10.77 0.35 1.13
N GLY A 57 11.78 0.97 0.51
CA GLY A 57 13.11 0.41 0.38
C GLY A 57 14.16 1.40 0.84
N SER A 58 15.28 0.91 1.38
CA SER A 58 16.41 1.78 1.71
C SER A 58 17.53 1.74 0.69
N SER A 59 18.42 2.73 0.75
CA SER A 59 19.62 2.84 -0.08
C SER A 59 20.60 1.67 0.10
N TYR A 60 20.47 0.89 1.18
CA TYR A 60 21.25 -0.34 1.40
C TYR A 60 20.55 -1.59 0.86
N GLY A 61 19.44 -1.43 0.12
CA GLY A 61 18.69 -2.55 -0.47
C GLY A 61 17.74 -3.25 0.51
N ARG A 62 17.56 -2.72 1.73
CA ARG A 62 16.62 -3.29 2.69
C ARG A 62 15.18 -3.03 2.24
N LYS A 63 14.37 -4.08 2.22
CA LYS A 63 12.92 -4.00 1.98
C LYS A 63 12.20 -4.01 3.32
N PHE A 64 11.19 -3.16 3.47
CA PHE A 64 10.40 -3.05 4.69
C PHE A 64 9.00 -3.64 4.48
N THR A 65 8.28 -3.86 5.59
CA THR A 65 6.89 -4.33 5.62
C THR A 65 6.03 -3.52 4.64
N PRO A 66 5.40 -4.14 3.63
CA PRO A 66 4.53 -3.45 2.70
C PRO A 66 3.19 -3.08 3.37
N PHE A 67 2.61 -1.97 2.92
CA PHE A 67 1.27 -1.54 3.31
C PHE A 67 0.31 -1.69 2.13
N PHE A 68 -0.85 -2.29 2.37
CA PHE A 68 -1.90 -2.45 1.38
C PHE A 68 -3.13 -1.66 1.78
N VAL A 69 -3.78 -1.03 0.81
CA VAL A 69 -5.08 -0.38 0.96
C VAL A 69 -6.07 -1.05 0.04
N ILE A 70 -7.11 -1.62 0.64
CA ILE A 70 -8.19 -2.33 -0.04
C ILE A 70 -9.47 -1.51 0.10
N LYS A 71 -10.22 -1.38 -0.99
CA LYS A 71 -11.52 -0.73 -0.96
C LYS A 71 -12.52 -1.58 -0.17
N THR A 72 -13.12 -1.02 0.87
CA THR A 72 -14.16 -1.69 1.68
C THR A 72 -15.31 -0.76 2.00
N ARG A 73 -16.53 -1.31 2.16
CA ARG A 73 -17.70 -0.50 2.51
C ARG A 73 -17.62 -0.07 3.98
N LYS A 74 -17.81 1.22 4.21
CA LYS A 74 -17.94 1.78 5.56
C LYS A 74 -19.26 1.34 6.18
N SER A 75 -19.26 1.15 7.49
CA SER A 75 -20.49 0.90 8.26
C SER A 75 -21.41 2.12 8.22
N THR A 76 -22.72 1.90 8.10
CA THR A 76 -23.72 2.98 8.20
C THR A 76 -23.80 3.58 9.61
N VAL A 77 -23.44 2.80 10.63
CA VAL A 77 -23.40 3.25 12.03
C VAL A 77 -22.07 3.98 12.32
N LYS A 78 -22.14 5.26 12.71
CA LYS A 78 -20.97 6.13 12.97
C LYS A 78 -20.03 5.57 14.04
N LYS A 79 -20.56 5.18 15.21
CA LYS A 79 -19.77 4.58 16.29
C LYS A 79 -19.00 3.33 15.85
N ARG A 80 -19.63 2.47 15.03
CA ARG A 80 -18.96 1.28 14.46
C ARG A 80 -17.87 1.66 13.46
N THR A 81 -18.07 2.72 12.69
CA THR A 81 -17.02 3.23 11.78
C THR A 81 -15.79 3.64 12.57
N GLU A 82 -15.95 4.48 13.59
CA GLU A 82 -14.84 4.98 14.41
C GLU A 82 -14.09 3.83 15.08
N GLU A 83 -14.84 2.88 15.63
CA GLU A 83 -14.27 1.66 16.21
C GLU A 83 -13.49 0.82 15.17
N ASN A 84 -14.05 0.63 13.97
CA ASN A 84 -13.38 -0.11 12.88
C ASN A 84 -12.10 0.58 12.43
N LEU A 85 -12.12 1.91 12.26
CA LEU A 85 -10.93 2.69 11.87
C LEU A 85 -9.83 2.59 12.93
N ARG A 86 -10.21 2.67 14.22
CA ARG A 86 -9.26 2.64 15.32
C ARG A 86 -8.68 1.25 15.58
N LEU A 87 -9.53 0.23 15.62
CA LEU A 87 -9.17 -1.10 16.14
C LEU A 87 -9.01 -2.17 15.06
N ARG A 88 -9.52 -1.93 13.85
CA ARG A 88 -9.68 -2.96 12.81
C ARG A 88 -9.19 -2.49 11.45
N HIS A 89 -8.33 -1.47 11.43
CA HIS A 89 -7.75 -0.92 10.22
C HIS A 89 -8.79 -0.52 9.15
N GLY A 90 -10.00 -0.14 9.59
CA GLY A 90 -11.13 0.21 8.72
C GLY A 90 -12.00 -0.95 8.24
N PHE A 91 -11.68 -2.19 8.63
CA PHE A 91 -12.49 -3.37 8.34
C PHE A 91 -13.60 -3.61 9.38
N GLY A 92 -14.69 -4.22 8.94
CA GLY A 92 -15.73 -4.73 9.84
C GLY A 92 -15.25 -5.93 10.65
N LYS A 93 -15.94 -6.23 11.76
CA LYS A 93 -15.55 -7.28 12.73
C LYS A 93 -15.31 -8.66 12.10
N THR A 94 -16.13 -9.08 11.15
CA THR A 94 -16.01 -10.41 10.51
C THR A 94 -14.76 -10.48 9.65
N LEU A 95 -14.66 -9.59 8.64
CA LEU A 95 -13.53 -9.54 7.72
C LEU A 95 -12.21 -9.25 8.43
N TRP A 96 -12.23 -8.47 9.52
CA TRP A 96 -11.03 -8.20 10.30
C TRP A 96 -10.35 -9.46 10.84
N LYS A 97 -11.11 -10.52 11.18
CA LYS A 97 -10.52 -11.78 11.65
C LYS A 97 -9.61 -12.41 10.60
N GLU A 98 -10.04 -12.39 9.34
CA GLU A 98 -9.28 -12.92 8.22
C GLU A 98 -8.10 -12.00 7.87
N ILE A 99 -8.35 -10.69 7.79
CA ILE A 99 -7.31 -9.70 7.48
C ILE A 99 -6.17 -9.73 8.51
N LYS A 100 -6.50 -9.85 9.80
CA LYS A 100 -5.49 -9.95 10.86
C LYS A 100 -4.56 -11.15 10.65
N VAL A 101 -5.13 -12.30 10.32
CA VAL A 101 -4.35 -13.52 10.02
C VAL A 101 -3.48 -13.32 8.78
N LEU A 102 -4.01 -12.70 7.72
CA LEU A 102 -3.24 -12.43 6.49
C LEU A 102 -2.08 -11.46 6.73
N GLN A 103 -2.27 -10.42 7.54
CA GLN A 103 -1.19 -9.49 7.91
C GLN A 103 -0.05 -10.22 8.63
N GLU A 104 -0.39 -11.08 9.60
CA GLU A 104 0.58 -11.86 10.38
C GLU A 104 1.30 -12.89 9.50
N LEU A 105 0.56 -13.62 8.68
CA LEU A 105 1.08 -14.66 7.80
C LEU A 105 2.07 -14.11 6.76
N HIS A 106 1.78 -12.94 6.20
CA HIS A 106 2.57 -12.37 5.10
C HIS A 106 3.52 -11.25 5.51
N GLY A 107 3.58 -10.90 6.81
CA GLY A 107 4.40 -9.79 7.28
C GLY A 107 4.04 -8.49 6.56
N ALA A 108 2.75 -8.16 6.53
CA ALA A 108 2.20 -7.01 5.82
C ALA A 108 1.25 -6.21 6.71
N GLN A 109 1.05 -4.93 6.40
CA GLN A 109 -0.05 -4.14 6.96
C GLN A 109 -1.13 -3.97 5.91
N ILE A 110 -2.38 -4.21 6.27
CA ILE A 110 -3.53 -4.17 5.37
C ILE A 110 -4.59 -3.26 6.00
N TYR A 111 -4.96 -2.22 5.27
CA TYR A 111 -5.95 -1.23 5.65
C TYR A 111 -7.12 -1.22 4.68
N GLY A 112 -8.30 -0.89 5.21
CA GLY A 112 -9.54 -0.79 4.47
C GLY A 112 -10.10 0.62 4.53
N ASN A 113 -10.50 1.20 3.39
CA ASN A 113 -11.30 2.42 3.39
C ASN A 113 -12.28 2.45 2.19
N SER A 114 -13.21 3.41 2.19
CA SER A 114 -14.29 3.46 1.19
C SER A 114 -13.81 3.85 -0.21
N THR A 115 -12.64 4.46 -0.33
CA THR A 115 -12.13 4.98 -1.60
C THR A 115 -11.12 4.00 -2.23
N GLY A 116 -10.48 3.16 -1.42
CA GLY A 116 -9.37 2.28 -1.79
C GLY A 116 -8.05 3.03 -1.96
N TRP A 117 -7.97 4.32 -1.60
CA TRP A 117 -6.80 5.17 -1.84
C TRP A 117 -5.98 5.43 -0.58
N TRP A 118 -4.72 5.80 -0.76
CA TRP A 118 -3.87 6.29 0.31
C TRP A 118 -4.41 7.62 0.86
N THR A 119 -4.34 7.81 2.17
CA THR A 119 -4.87 9.02 2.86
C THR A 119 -3.82 9.58 3.81
N SER A 120 -3.97 10.84 4.20
CA SER A 120 -3.06 11.49 5.16
C SER A 120 -2.97 10.74 6.50
N ASP A 121 -4.10 10.21 6.99
CA ASP A 121 -4.12 9.39 8.21
C ASP A 121 -3.29 8.10 8.07
N LEU A 122 -3.32 7.48 6.87
CA LEU A 122 -2.51 6.31 6.57
C LEU A 122 -1.04 6.67 6.44
N SER A 123 -0.70 7.84 5.86
CA SER A 123 0.67 8.35 5.84
C SER A 123 1.24 8.47 7.26
N ILE A 124 0.47 9.02 8.21
CA ILE A 124 0.92 9.16 9.60
C ILE A 124 1.12 7.77 10.24
N LYS A 125 0.17 6.84 10.06
CA LYS A 125 0.29 5.47 10.58
C LYS A 125 1.49 4.73 10.00
N TRP A 126 1.75 4.91 8.71
CA TRP A 126 2.88 4.32 8.01
C TRP A 126 4.22 4.90 8.49
N LEU A 127 4.29 6.22 8.66
CA LEU A 127 5.46 6.89 9.24
C LEU A 127 5.72 6.40 10.68
N ASP A 128 4.68 6.31 11.50
CA ASP A 128 4.80 5.83 12.88
C ASP A 128 5.31 4.38 12.91
N TYR A 129 4.74 3.51 12.06
CA TYR A 129 5.12 2.10 11.99
C TYR A 129 6.60 1.92 11.63
N HIS A 130 7.11 2.65 10.64
CA HIS A 130 8.48 2.47 10.14
C HIS A 130 9.53 3.29 10.90
N PHE A 131 9.20 4.49 11.38
CA PHE A 131 10.19 5.46 11.84
C PHE A 131 10.12 5.81 13.33
N LYS A 132 9.02 5.49 14.05
CA LYS A 132 8.86 5.87 15.47
C LYS A 132 9.91 5.24 16.39
N HIS A 133 10.29 3.99 16.14
CA HIS A 133 11.20 3.22 16.99
C HIS A 133 12.62 3.14 16.41
N ARG A 134 13.04 4.12 15.61
CA ARG A 134 14.42 4.16 15.11
C ARG A 134 15.41 4.31 16.28
N PRO A 135 16.58 3.65 16.23
CA PRO A 135 17.61 3.79 17.26
C PRO A 135 18.07 5.24 17.47
N GLU A 136 18.12 6.02 16.39
CA GLU A 136 18.56 7.42 16.42
C GLU A 136 17.43 8.34 15.92
N PRO A 137 16.44 8.67 16.77
CA PRO A 137 15.25 9.40 16.36
C PRO A 137 15.55 10.85 15.97
N THR A 138 16.62 11.43 16.50
CA THR A 138 17.07 12.81 16.20
C THR A 138 17.85 12.92 14.89
N ARG A 139 18.40 11.80 14.37
CA ARG A 139 19.11 11.84 13.09
C ARG A 139 18.10 11.96 11.94
N PRO A 140 18.32 12.90 11.00
CA PRO A 140 17.42 13.11 9.87
C PRO A 140 17.35 11.88 8.96
N VAL A 141 16.21 11.75 8.28
CA VAL A 141 15.96 10.76 7.24
C VAL A 141 15.74 11.48 5.94
N LEU A 142 16.34 10.99 4.86
CA LEU A 142 15.90 11.35 3.51
C LEU A 142 14.84 10.35 3.07
N LEU A 143 13.58 10.79 3.00
CA LEU A 143 12.49 10.03 2.40
C LEU A 143 12.20 10.63 1.02
N LEU A 144 12.31 9.80 -0.01
CA LEU A 144 12.09 10.12 -1.43
C LEU A 144 10.72 9.60 -1.88
#